data_AF-A0A952J5F8-F1
#
_entry.id   AF-A0A952J5F8-F1
#
_cell.length_a   1.000
_cell.length_b   1.000
_cell.length_c   1.000
_cell.angle_alpha   90.00
_cell.angle_beta   90.00
_cell.angle_gamma   90.00
#
_symmetry.space_group_name_H-M   'P 1'
#
loop_
_entity.id
_entity.type
_entity.pdbx_description
1 polymer ?
#
loop_
_entity_poly.entity_id
_entity_poly.type
_entity_poly.pdbx_seq_one_letter_code
_entity_poly.pdbx_strand_id
1 'polypeptide(L)'
;MSVSKVILIVVLCGLGMFILLLYVALSPTIRTVSKNVAFSSILNKPVTSTTKLYLQQYPTGSYRFISNVLSRDSISVGTTVLDIPSGSSFTIKAFKKYTNNAGSGSTSIYVLGEYAPGKDAAIAFEYYWGSVDNTKGASSKLPVAFWQTEADQQIIFINR
;
A
#
# COMPACT_ATOMS: atom_id res chain seq x y z
N MET A 1 6.11 -48.21 -20.01
CA MET A 1 6.85 -46.93 -19.87
C MET A 1 8.25 -47.25 -19.37
N SER A 2 9.32 -46.68 -19.92
CA SER A 2 10.68 -47.00 -19.45
C SER A 2 10.93 -46.40 -18.07
N VAL A 3 11.74 -47.07 -17.24
CA VAL A 3 12.14 -46.59 -15.90
C VAL A 3 12.71 -45.17 -15.95
N SER A 4 13.47 -44.85 -17.00
CA SER A 4 13.98 -43.50 -17.26
C SER A 4 12.88 -42.43 -17.40
N LYS A 5 11.75 -42.74 -18.04
CA LYS A 5 10.61 -41.83 -18.17
C LYS A 5 9.89 -41.63 -16.83
N VAL A 6 9.79 -42.68 -16.02
CA VAL A 6 9.22 -42.60 -14.66
C VAL A 6 10.06 -41.67 -13.79
N ILE A 7 11.38 -41.87 -13.77
CA ILE A 7 12.31 -41.03 -13.01
C ILE A 7 12.22 -39.57 -13.46
N LEU A 8 12.21 -39.32 -14.78
CA LEU A 8 12.11 -37.96 -15.32
C LEU A 8 10.82 -37.26 -14.87
N ILE A 9 9.67 -37.95 -14.92
CA ILE A 9 8.39 -37.40 -14.47
C ILE A 9 8.43 -37.04 -12.98
N VAL A 10 8.96 -37.92 -12.13
CA VAL A 10 9.06 -37.66 -10.68
C VAL A 10 9.95 -36.45 -10.40
N VAL A 11 11.08 -36.34 -11.08
CA VAL A 11 11.99 -35.18 -10.94
C VAL A 11 11.31 -33.89 -11.38
N LEU A 12 10.62 -33.90 -12.52
CA LEU A 12 9.89 -32.72 -13.01
C LEU A 12 8.75 -32.31 -12.09
N CYS A 13 7.98 -33.26 -11.55
CA CYS A 13 6.94 -32.98 -10.55
C CYS A 13 7.53 -32.40 -9.27
N GLY A 14 8.64 -32.96 -8.78
CA GLY A 14 9.34 -32.45 -7.61
C GLY A 14 9.86 -31.03 -7.81
N LEU A 15 10.46 -30.74 -8.96
CA LEU A 15 10.93 -29.40 -9.31
C LEU A 15 9.77 -28.41 -9.42
N GLY A 16 8.67 -28.79 -10.07
CA GLY A 16 7.47 -27.97 -10.20
C GLY A 16 6.86 -27.63 -8.83
N MET A 17 6.77 -28.60 -7.93
CA MET A 17 6.28 -28.39 -6.57
C MET A 17 7.20 -27.44 -5.77
N PHE A 18 8.51 -27.60 -5.91
CA PHE A 18 9.48 -26.72 -5.27
C PHE A 18 9.36 -25.27 -5.76
N ILE A 19 9.23 -25.06 -7.07
CA ILE A 19 9.02 -23.72 -7.66
C ILE A 19 7.72 -23.09 -7.15
N LEU A 20 6.64 -23.86 -7.08
CA LEU A 20 5.35 -23.38 -6.56
C LEU A 20 5.45 -22.95 -5.09
N LEU A 21 6.14 -23.74 -4.25
CA LEU A 21 6.38 -23.40 -2.85
C LEU A 21 7.19 -22.11 -2.71
N LEU A 22 8.26 -21.96 -3.50
CA LEU A 22 9.04 -20.72 -3.53
C LEU A 22 8.19 -19.53 -3.96
N TYR A 23 7.36 -19.69 -5.00
CA TYR A 23 6.48 -18.62 -5.45
C TYR A 23 5.53 -18.18 -4.33
N VAL A 24 4.87 -19.11 -3.65
CA VAL A 24 3.96 -18.78 -2.54
C VAL A 24 4.72 -18.13 -1.38
N ALA A 25 5.86 -18.68 -0.99
CA ALA A 25 6.66 -18.17 0.13
C ALA A 25 7.23 -16.76 -0.12
N LEU A 26 7.63 -16.48 -1.37
CA LEU A 26 8.24 -15.20 -1.74
C LEU A 26 7.22 -14.18 -2.28
N SER A 27 6.00 -14.61 -2.59
CA SER A 27 4.95 -13.70 -3.08
C SER A 27 4.64 -12.61 -2.05
N PRO A 28 4.47 -11.34 -2.47
CA PRO A 28 4.07 -10.27 -1.56
C PRO A 28 2.73 -10.60 -0.89
N THR A 29 2.60 -10.29 0.39
CA THR A 29 1.33 -10.43 1.11
C THR A 29 0.66 -9.08 1.32
N ILE A 30 -0.64 -9.04 1.09
CA ILE A 30 -1.47 -7.85 1.24
C ILE A 30 -2.55 -8.16 2.26
N ARG A 31 -2.63 -7.37 3.34
CA ARG A 31 -3.64 -7.53 4.39
C ARG A 31 -4.36 -6.23 4.65
N THR A 32 -5.68 -6.27 4.74
CA THR A 32 -6.46 -5.13 5.20
C THR A 32 -6.26 -4.97 6.71
N VAL A 33 -5.83 -3.78 7.12
CA VAL A 33 -5.60 -3.42 8.52
C VAL A 33 -6.55 -2.33 9.02
N SER A 34 -7.59 -1.98 8.25
CA SER A 34 -8.58 -0.94 8.60
C SER A 34 -9.30 -1.17 9.94
N LYS A 35 -9.34 -2.41 10.44
CA LYS A 35 -9.95 -2.76 11.74
C LYS A 35 -9.05 -2.43 12.94
N ASN A 36 -7.81 -2.00 12.71
CA ASN A 36 -6.92 -1.57 13.79
C ASN A 36 -7.53 -0.35 14.49
N VAL A 37 -7.51 -0.36 15.83
CA VAL A 37 -8.04 0.74 16.67
C VAL A 37 -7.39 2.08 16.35
N ALA A 38 -6.15 2.05 15.87
CA ALA A 38 -5.37 3.21 15.43
C ALA A 38 -6.01 3.95 14.24
N PHE A 39 -6.86 3.29 13.46
CA PHE A 39 -7.43 3.80 12.21
C PHE A 39 -8.94 4.02 12.25
N SER A 40 -9.63 3.44 13.23
CA SER A 40 -11.10 3.45 13.31
C SER A 40 -11.68 4.86 13.39
N SER A 41 -10.96 5.81 13.99
CA SER A 41 -11.39 7.19 14.13
C SER A 41 -11.45 7.97 12.81
N ILE A 42 -10.72 7.51 11.78
CA ILE A 42 -10.53 8.20 10.49
C ILE A 42 -11.29 7.49 9.35
N LEU A 43 -11.54 6.19 9.49
CA LEU A 43 -12.19 5.40 8.46
C LEU A 43 -13.59 5.95 8.10
N ASN A 44 -13.86 6.08 6.80
CA ASN A 44 -15.08 6.60 6.20
C ASN A 44 -15.46 8.03 6.66
N LYS A 45 -14.51 8.79 7.18
CA LYS A 45 -14.71 10.21 7.51
C LYS A 45 -13.95 11.10 6.53
N PRO A 46 -14.47 12.30 6.25
CA PRO A 46 -13.72 13.29 5.51
C PRO A 46 -12.50 13.74 6.33
N VAL A 47 -11.34 13.77 5.69
CA VAL A 47 -10.11 14.39 6.19
C VAL A 47 -9.71 15.50 5.24
N THR A 48 -9.06 16.53 5.77
CA THR A 48 -8.66 17.70 5.00
C THR A 48 -7.15 17.70 4.83
N SER A 49 -6.66 17.84 3.59
CA SER A 49 -5.22 17.95 3.35
C SER A 49 -4.66 19.25 3.93
N THR A 50 -3.57 19.15 4.67
CA THR A 50 -2.87 20.29 5.26
C THR A 50 -1.84 20.89 4.30
N THR A 51 -1.47 20.15 3.26
CA THR A 51 -0.50 20.55 2.23
C THR A 51 -1.06 20.40 0.82
N LYS A 52 -0.36 20.96 -0.17
CA LYS A 52 -0.64 20.73 -1.59
C LYS A 52 -0.18 19.33 -1.98
N LEU A 53 -1.00 18.64 -2.75
CA LEU A 53 -0.79 17.27 -3.16
C LEU A 53 -0.86 17.16 -4.69
N TYR A 54 -0.38 16.04 -5.20
CA TYR A 54 -0.44 15.71 -6.61
C TYR A 54 -1.06 14.35 -6.78
N LEU A 55 -1.96 14.22 -7.75
CA LEU A 55 -2.50 12.93 -8.16
C LEU A 55 -1.71 12.46 -9.38
N GLN A 56 -1.01 11.36 -9.21
CA GLN A 56 -0.21 10.72 -10.23
C GLN A 56 -0.94 9.48 -10.74
N GLN A 57 -1.03 9.34 -12.06
CA GLN A 57 -1.53 8.12 -12.68
C GLN A 57 -0.36 7.37 -13.32
N TYR A 58 -0.32 6.06 -13.14
CA TYR A 58 0.65 5.24 -13.86
C TYR A 58 0.17 4.98 -15.28
N PRO A 59 1.10 4.87 -16.25
CA PRO A 59 0.75 4.53 -17.62
C PRO A 59 0.05 3.17 -17.70
N THR A 60 -0.79 3.01 -18.72
CA THR A 60 -1.48 1.76 -19.03
C THR A 60 -0.48 0.63 -19.16
N GLY A 61 -0.68 -0.47 -18.41
CA GLY A 61 0.26 -1.60 -18.33
C GLY A 61 1.09 -1.66 -17.04
N SER A 62 1.01 -0.65 -16.17
CA SER A 62 1.52 -0.75 -14.79
C SER A 62 0.63 -1.67 -13.94
N TYR A 63 1.25 -2.38 -13.00
CA TYR A 63 0.54 -3.19 -11.99
C TYR A 63 -0.22 -2.34 -10.95
N ARG A 64 -0.09 -1.01 -11.00
CA ARG A 64 -0.78 -0.05 -10.14
C ARG A 64 -1.94 0.58 -10.92
N PHE A 65 -3.16 0.16 -10.56
CA PHE A 65 -4.40 0.58 -11.25
C PHE A 65 -5.13 1.74 -10.56
N ILE A 66 -4.60 2.24 -9.45
CA ILE A 66 -5.18 3.33 -8.66
C ILE A 66 -4.20 4.50 -8.69
N SER A 67 -4.75 5.72 -8.75
CA SER A 67 -3.96 6.94 -8.75
C SER A 67 -3.23 7.13 -7.42
N ASN A 68 -1.97 7.54 -7.47
CA ASN A 68 -1.19 7.81 -6.27
C ASN A 68 -1.32 9.28 -5.86
N VAL A 69 -1.67 9.51 -4.62
CA VAL A 69 -1.57 10.84 -4.00
C VAL A 69 -0.15 10.98 -3.45
N LEU A 70 0.55 12.03 -3.87
CA LEU A 70 1.91 12.33 -3.45
C LEU A 70 1.98 13.71 -2.80
N SER A 71 2.82 13.84 -1.78
CA SER A 71 3.24 15.16 -1.29
C SER A 71 4.25 15.77 -2.26
N ARG A 72 4.36 17.10 -2.27
CA ARG A 72 5.29 17.84 -3.14
C ARG A 72 6.75 17.36 -3.04
N ASP A 73 7.16 16.88 -1.87
CA ASP A 73 8.53 16.44 -1.62
C ASP A 73 8.80 14.99 -2.07
N SER A 74 7.78 14.31 -2.62
CA SER A 74 7.90 12.95 -3.12
C SER A 74 8.46 12.93 -4.55
N ILE A 75 9.44 12.06 -4.79
CA ILE A 75 9.97 11.82 -6.14
C ILE A 75 8.90 11.10 -6.97
N SER A 76 8.36 11.78 -7.99
CA SER A 76 7.40 11.20 -8.94
C SER A 76 8.13 10.54 -10.11
N VAL A 77 7.74 9.30 -10.44
CA VAL A 77 8.26 8.53 -11.60
C VAL A 77 7.20 8.44 -12.71
N GLY A 78 6.12 9.19 -12.63
CA GLY A 78 5.05 9.14 -13.63
C GLY A 78 4.34 10.47 -13.81
N THR A 79 3.30 10.44 -14.63
CA THR A 79 2.67 11.67 -15.09
C THR A 79 1.79 12.23 -13.99
N THR A 80 2.09 13.46 -13.56
CA THR A 80 1.18 14.25 -12.73
C THR A 80 -0.06 14.56 -13.56
N VAL A 81 -1.22 14.12 -13.08
CA VAL A 81 -2.51 14.29 -13.77
C VAL A 81 -3.29 15.47 -13.19
N LEU A 82 -3.15 15.72 -11.88
CA LEU A 82 -3.91 16.76 -11.21
C LEU A 82 -3.17 17.33 -10.01
N ASP A 83 -3.16 18.65 -9.91
CA ASP A 83 -2.73 19.38 -8.71
C ASP A 83 -3.92 19.48 -7.74
N ILE A 84 -3.71 19.05 -6.50
CA ILE A 84 -4.72 19.10 -5.45
C ILE A 84 -4.33 20.19 -4.44
N PRO A 85 -5.12 21.27 -4.30
CA PRO A 85 -4.79 22.34 -3.36
C PRO A 85 -4.92 21.87 -1.91
N SER A 86 -4.18 22.52 -1.01
CA SER A 86 -4.40 22.39 0.43
C SER A 86 -5.84 22.76 0.79
N GLY A 87 -6.39 22.15 1.84
CA GLY A 87 -7.81 22.30 2.20
C GLY A 87 -8.74 21.35 1.43
N SER A 88 -8.23 20.52 0.53
CA SER A 88 -9.02 19.52 -0.18
C SER A 88 -9.53 18.41 0.74
N SER A 89 -10.76 17.93 0.50
CA SER A 89 -11.38 16.87 1.28
C SER A 89 -11.17 15.49 0.65
N PHE A 90 -10.79 14.53 1.48
CA PHE A 90 -10.57 13.14 1.12
C PHE A 90 -11.38 12.24 2.03
N THR A 91 -11.92 11.14 1.50
CA THR A 91 -12.55 10.11 2.33
C THR A 91 -11.65 8.88 2.39
N ILE A 92 -11.20 8.52 3.58
CA ILE A 92 -10.34 7.34 3.78
C ILE A 92 -11.22 6.09 3.86
N LYS A 93 -11.05 5.15 2.93
CA LYS A 93 -11.90 3.94 2.83
C LYS A 93 -11.25 2.71 3.44
N ALA A 94 -9.93 2.60 3.34
CA ALA A 94 -9.22 1.45 3.86
C ALA A 94 -7.75 1.74 4.14
N PHE A 95 -7.16 0.90 4.99
CA PHE A 95 -5.73 0.81 5.22
C PHE A 95 -5.27 -0.59 4.85
N LYS A 96 -4.21 -0.69 4.05
CA LYS A 96 -3.60 -1.96 3.65
C LYS A 96 -2.16 -2.02 4.09
N LYS A 97 -1.77 -3.20 4.56
CA LYS A 97 -0.41 -3.58 4.89
C LYS A 97 0.12 -4.45 3.76
N TYR A 98 1.20 -4.02 3.13
CA TYR A 98 1.89 -4.74 2.07
C TYR A 98 3.24 -5.20 2.59
N THR A 99 3.49 -6.50 2.60
CA THR A 99 4.76 -7.07 3.04
C THR A 99 5.45 -7.72 1.86
N ASN A 100 6.66 -7.24 1.55
CA ASN A 100 7.51 -7.88 0.58
C ASN A 100 8.20 -9.09 1.22
N ASN A 101 7.73 -10.29 0.88
CA ASN A 101 8.30 -11.55 1.38
C ASN A 101 9.56 -11.96 0.61
N ALA A 102 9.82 -11.37 -0.56
CA ALA A 102 11.04 -11.59 -1.32
C ALA A 102 12.15 -10.65 -0.84
N GLY A 103 13.06 -11.17 -0.02
CA GLY A 103 14.27 -10.47 0.39
C GLY A 103 14.11 -9.67 1.69
N SER A 104 13.74 -8.39 1.61
CA SER A 104 13.89 -7.44 2.72
C SER A 104 12.91 -7.62 3.88
N GLY A 105 11.79 -8.32 3.68
CA GLY A 105 10.71 -8.39 4.68
C GLY A 105 10.00 -7.05 4.93
N SER A 106 10.33 -6.02 4.14
CA SER A 106 9.83 -4.67 4.37
C SER A 106 8.32 -4.63 4.28
N THR A 107 7.71 -3.96 5.25
CA THR A 107 6.27 -3.83 5.32
C THR A 107 5.88 -2.38 5.23
N SER A 108 4.92 -2.09 4.37
CA SER A 108 4.47 -0.73 4.09
C SER A 108 2.99 -0.60 4.36
N ILE A 109 2.61 0.54 4.93
CA ILE A 109 1.21 0.91 5.16
C ILE A 109 0.78 1.86 4.05
N TYR A 110 -0.31 1.49 3.42
CA TYR A 110 -0.96 2.26 2.37
C TYR A 110 -2.36 2.64 2.81
N VAL A 111 -2.76 3.82 2.38
CA VAL A 111 -4.06 4.43 2.64
C VAL A 111 -4.79 4.44 1.32
N LEU A 112 -6.00 3.88 1.32
CA LEU A 112 -6.88 3.86 0.17
C LEU A 112 -8.09 4.73 0.45
N GLY A 113 -8.47 5.54 -0.53
CA GLY A 113 -9.58 6.45 -0.35
C GLY A 113 -10.09 7.03 -1.64
N GLU A 114 -10.88 8.08 -1.50
CA GLU A 114 -11.47 8.84 -2.59
C GLU A 114 -11.23 10.32 -2.37
N TYR A 115 -10.91 11.02 -3.46
CA TYR A 115 -10.85 12.46 -3.56
C TYR A 115 -12.00 12.96 -4.42
N ALA A 116 -12.78 13.94 -3.95
CA ALA A 116 -13.89 14.51 -4.71
C ALA A 116 -13.57 15.97 -5.06
N PRO A 117 -13.16 16.27 -6.32
CA PRO A 117 -12.97 17.64 -6.77
C PRO A 117 -14.34 18.31 -7.00
N GLY A 118 -14.97 18.77 -5.92
CA GLY A 118 -16.24 19.50 -6.00
C GLY A 118 -17.38 18.67 -6.57
N LYS A 119 -17.87 19.02 -7.77
CA LYS A 119 -19.05 18.40 -8.42
C LYS A 119 -18.71 17.20 -9.30
N ASP A 120 -17.43 16.93 -9.53
CA ASP A 120 -16.98 15.84 -10.39
C ASP A 120 -17.05 14.48 -9.67
N ALA A 121 -16.92 13.41 -10.47
CA ALA A 121 -16.88 12.06 -9.93
C ALA A 121 -15.69 11.87 -8.96
N ALA A 122 -15.91 11.11 -7.89
CA ALA A 122 -14.87 10.78 -6.93
C ALA A 122 -13.74 9.98 -7.60
N ILE A 123 -12.50 10.38 -7.34
CA ILE A 123 -11.29 9.75 -7.86
C ILE A 123 -10.70 8.88 -6.76
N ALA A 124 -10.63 7.57 -7.00
CA ALA A 124 -9.97 6.66 -6.08
C ALA A 124 -8.46 6.94 -6.02
N PHE A 125 -7.89 6.88 -4.82
CA PHE A 125 -6.47 7.05 -4.61
C PHE A 125 -5.84 6.00 -3.70
N GLU A 126 -4.52 5.85 -3.86
CA GLU A 126 -3.61 5.18 -2.95
C GLU A 126 -2.56 6.18 -2.46
N TYR A 127 -2.21 6.11 -1.18
CA TYR A 127 -1.16 6.93 -0.57
C TYR A 127 -0.24 6.02 0.24
N TYR A 128 1.06 6.03 -0.09
CA TYR A 128 2.07 5.39 0.75
C TYR A 128 2.26 6.23 2.01
N TRP A 129 1.86 5.68 3.15
CA TRP A 129 2.00 6.38 4.42
C TRP A 129 3.39 6.21 4.99
N GLY A 130 3.91 4.99 5.00
CA GLY A 130 5.22 4.72 5.56
C GLY A 130 5.53 3.23 5.62
N SER A 131 6.75 2.94 6.03
CA SER A 131 7.19 1.57 6.30
C SER A 131 7.20 1.31 7.79
N VAL A 132 6.79 0.09 8.15
CA VAL A 132 6.85 -0.44 9.49
C VAL A 132 7.85 -1.58 9.52
N ASP A 133 8.70 -1.54 10.54
CA ASP A 133 9.69 -2.57 10.78
C ASP A 133 9.06 -3.63 11.68
N ASN A 134 8.67 -4.75 11.08
CA ASN A 134 8.05 -5.86 11.82
C ASN A 134 8.99 -6.50 12.84
N THR A 135 10.30 -6.22 12.81
CA THR A 135 11.28 -6.78 13.74
C THR A 135 11.45 -5.96 15.02
N LYS A 136 11.02 -4.69 15.02
CA LYS A 136 11.29 -3.73 16.11
C LYS A 136 10.21 -3.64 17.20
N GLY A 137 9.25 -4.59 17.21
CA GLY A 137 8.29 -4.75 18.30
C GLY A 137 6.83 -4.70 17.85
N ALA A 138 5.92 -4.71 18.84
CA ALA A 138 4.48 -4.82 18.62
C ALA A 138 3.83 -3.53 18.09
N SER A 139 4.55 -2.41 18.03
CA SER A 139 4.01 -1.15 17.51
C SER A 139 5.05 -0.33 16.76
N SER A 140 4.58 0.56 15.89
CA SER A 140 5.41 1.46 15.11
C SER A 140 4.72 2.81 14.97
N LYS A 141 5.48 3.90 15.14
CA LYS A 141 4.99 5.25 14.94
C LYS A 141 5.05 5.59 13.45
N LEU A 142 3.90 5.84 12.84
CA LEU A 142 3.84 6.25 11.43
C LEU A 142 4.25 7.72 11.28
N PRO A 143 4.84 8.11 10.15
CA PRO A 143 5.14 9.50 9.88
C PRO A 143 3.86 10.34 9.78
N VAL A 144 3.99 11.66 9.84
CA VAL A 144 2.87 12.58 9.70
C VAL A 144 2.22 12.38 8.32
N ALA A 145 0.92 12.12 8.29
CA ALA A 145 0.18 11.98 7.04
C ALA A 145 -0.19 13.36 6.45
N PHE A 146 -0.59 13.39 5.18
CA PHE A 146 -0.95 14.64 4.49
C PHE A 146 -2.16 15.39 5.09
N TRP A 147 -2.94 14.75 5.96
CA TRP A 147 -4.08 15.35 6.67
C TRP A 147 -3.75 15.68 8.14
N GLN A 148 -2.50 15.53 8.54
CA GLN A 148 -2.01 15.80 9.88
C GLN A 148 -1.10 17.04 9.85
N THR A 149 -1.06 17.79 10.94
CA THR A 149 -0.26 19.01 11.07
C THR A 149 0.97 18.82 11.93
N GLU A 150 0.91 17.93 12.93
CA GLU A 150 1.92 17.85 13.98
C GLU A 150 2.33 16.39 14.29
N ALA A 151 3.51 16.25 14.91
CA ALA A 151 4.12 14.96 15.21
C ALA A 151 3.45 14.21 16.38
N ASP A 152 2.65 14.91 17.19
CA ASP A 152 1.82 14.36 18.27
C ASP A 152 0.55 13.66 17.73
N GLN A 153 0.08 14.05 16.55
CA GLN A 153 -1.01 13.39 15.83
C GLN A 153 -0.58 12.09 15.15
N GLN A 154 0.73 11.77 15.15
CA GLN A 154 1.25 10.55 14.54
C GLN A 154 0.58 9.31 15.14
N ILE A 155 0.16 8.42 14.25
CA ILE A 155 -0.56 7.22 14.63
C ILE A 155 0.41 6.12 15.03
N ILE A 156 0.18 5.54 16.21
CA ILE A 156 0.86 4.34 16.68
C ILE A 156 0.14 3.14 16.08
N PHE A 157 0.73 2.56 15.04
CA PHE A 157 0.24 1.33 14.45
C PHE A 157 0.65 0.14 15.31
N ILE A 158 -0.33 -0.67 15.74
CA ILE A 158 -0.06 -1.91 16.48
C ILE A 158 0.03 -3.07 15.47
N ASN A 159 1.18 -3.73 15.41
CA ASN A 159 1.45 -4.86 14.54
C ASN A 159 0.91 -6.15 15.19
N ARG A 160 -0.38 -6.41 15.02
CA ARG A 160 -1.03 -7.69 15.37
C ARG A 160 -1.39 -8.48 14.11
#